data_AF-A0A2V6J7J8-F1
#
_entry.id   AF-A0A2V6J7J8-F1
#
_cell.length_a   1.000
_cell.length_b   1.000
_cell.length_c   1.000
_cell.angle_alpha   90.00
_cell.angle_beta   90.00
_cell.angle_gamma   90.00
#
_symmetry.space_group_name_H-M   'P 1'
#
loop_
_entity.id
_entity.type
_entity.pdbx_description
1 polymer ?
#
loop_
_entity_poly.entity_id
_entity_poly.type
_entity_poly.pdbx_seq_one_letter_code
_entity_poly.pdbx_strand_id
1 'polypeptide(L)'
;MAAPDFWSNRERAQADVEEVSRLRSLINPFQQFEREIEDFSALQELAAEEGDPAHRAQAEKEVATEHDRLAHKLDEFELRQFLSGENDRANAFVTIH
;
A
#
# COMPACT_ATOMS: atom_id res chain seq x y z
N MET A 1 0.37 24.51 -3.04
CA MET A 1 -0.42 25.13 -1.95
C MET A 1 0.32 26.25 -1.20
N ALA A 2 1.64 26.47 -1.40
CA ALA A 2 2.38 27.54 -0.72
C ALA A 2 2.33 28.93 -1.41
N ALA A 3 1.63 29.04 -2.55
CA ALA A 3 1.52 30.31 -3.26
C ALA A 3 0.53 31.26 -2.53
N PRO A 4 0.81 32.57 -2.45
CA PRO A 4 0.02 33.52 -1.65
C PRO A 4 -1.43 33.69 -2.16
N ASP A 5 -1.63 33.52 -3.46
CA ASP A 5 -2.90 33.66 -4.18
C ASP A 5 -3.71 32.35 -4.21
N PHE A 6 -3.14 31.23 -3.80
CA PHE A 6 -3.79 29.92 -3.85
C PHE A 6 -5.13 29.91 -3.10
N TRP A 7 -5.20 30.57 -1.94
CA TRP A 7 -6.41 30.63 -1.11
C TRP A 7 -7.39 31.75 -1.50
N SER A 8 -7.03 32.58 -2.49
CA SER A 8 -7.89 33.69 -2.95
C SER A 8 -9.17 33.19 -3.64
N ASN A 9 -9.12 31.99 -4.25
CA ASN A 9 -10.26 31.30 -4.82
C ASN A 9 -10.50 29.97 -4.08
N ARG A 10 -11.44 29.99 -3.14
CA ARG A 10 -11.73 28.86 -2.25
C ARG A 10 -12.25 27.62 -2.99
N GLU A 11 -13.10 27.78 -4.00
CA GLU A 11 -13.61 26.65 -4.80
C GLU A 11 -12.48 25.96 -5.55
N ARG A 12 -11.60 26.74 -6.20
CA ARG A 12 -10.48 26.22 -6.97
C ARG A 12 -9.44 25.55 -6.07
N ALA A 13 -9.13 26.16 -4.92
CA ALA A 13 -8.24 25.57 -3.92
C ALA A 13 -8.78 24.24 -3.35
N GLN A 14 -10.09 24.16 -3.10
CA GLN A 14 -10.74 22.94 -2.60
C GLN A 14 -10.63 21.81 -3.62
N ALA A 15 -10.94 22.07 -4.89
CA ALA A 15 -10.81 21.09 -5.96
C ALA A 15 -9.37 20.58 -6.13
N ASP A 16 -8.38 21.49 -6.10
CA ASP A 16 -6.96 21.12 -6.18
C ASP A 16 -6.51 20.27 -4.98
N VAL A 17 -7.00 20.57 -3.78
CA VAL A 17 -6.69 19.79 -2.56
C VAL A 17 -7.33 18.40 -2.63
N GLU A 18 -8.57 18.29 -3.09
CA GLU A 18 -9.26 17.02 -3.28
C GLU A 18 -8.54 16.14 -4.30
N GLU A 19 -8.11 16.72 -5.42
CA GLU A 19 -7.36 15.99 -6.44
C GLU A 19 -5.98 15.54 -5.93
N VAL A 20 -5.25 16.41 -5.22
CA VAL A 20 -3.99 16.03 -4.58
C VAL A 20 -4.21 14.92 -3.56
N SER A 21 -5.29 14.98 -2.77
CA SER A 21 -5.64 13.94 -1.80
C SER A 21 -5.91 12.60 -2.49
N ARG A 22 -6.69 12.63 -3.59
CA ARG A 22 -6.96 11.45 -4.43
C ARG A 22 -5.68 10.84 -4.99
N LEU A 23 -4.81 11.64 -5.59
CA LEU A 23 -3.55 11.17 -6.15
C LEU A 23 -2.61 10.62 -5.05
N ARG A 24 -2.52 11.30 -3.90
CA ARG A 24 -1.76 10.79 -2.74
C ARG A 24 -2.31 9.49 -2.21
N SER A 25 -3.62 9.29 -2.23
CA SER A 25 -4.24 8.03 -1.80
C SER A 25 -3.85 6.84 -2.69
N LEU A 26 -3.44 7.10 -3.94
CA LEU A 26 -2.94 6.07 -4.86
C LEU A 26 -1.44 5.82 -4.67
N ILE A 27 -0.65 6.88 -4.49
CA ILE A 27 0.82 6.81 -4.44
C ILE A 27 1.34 6.38 -3.06
N ASN A 28 0.77 6.91 -1.97
CA ASN A 28 1.27 6.67 -0.63
C ASN A 28 1.26 5.18 -0.21
N PRO A 29 0.22 4.38 -0.53
CA PRO A 29 0.22 2.96 -0.21
C PRO A 29 1.35 2.20 -0.90
N PHE A 30 1.66 2.55 -2.15
CA PHE A 30 2.76 1.95 -2.90
C PHE A 30 4.12 2.29 -2.25
N GLN A 31 4.36 3.57 -1.96
CA GLN A 31 5.60 4.00 -1.27
C GLN A 31 5.75 3.39 0.13
N GLN A 32 4.63 3.14 0.82
CA GLN A 32 4.66 2.41 2.08
C GLN A 32 5.03 0.94 1.86
N PHE A 33 4.48 0.30 0.84
CA PHE A 33 4.79 -1.09 0.52
C PHE A 33 6.27 -1.29 0.13
N GLU A 34 6.85 -0.36 -0.64
CA GLU A 34 8.29 -0.38 -0.95
C GLU A 34 9.16 -0.39 0.32
N ARG A 35 8.86 0.50 1.29
CA ARG A 35 9.58 0.52 2.58
C ARG A 35 9.42 -0.77 3.37
N GLU A 36 8.21 -1.33 3.39
CA GLU A 36 7.97 -2.60 4.09
C GLU A 36 8.74 -3.77 3.45
N ILE A 37 8.96 -3.75 2.13
CA ILE A 37 9.83 -4.72 1.44
C ILE A 37 11.31 -4.51 1.83
N GLU A 38 11.77 -3.27 1.90
CA GLU A 38 13.15 -2.96 2.36
C GLU A 38 13.39 -3.48 3.78
N ASP A 39 12.45 -3.21 4.71
CA ASP A 39 12.49 -3.71 6.08
C ASP A 39 12.46 -5.24 6.13
N PHE A 40 11.67 -5.88 5.27
CA PHE A 40 11.59 -7.33 5.16
C PHE A 40 12.91 -7.94 4.65
N SER A 41 13.57 -7.32 3.68
CA SER A 41 14.90 -7.75 3.23
C SER A 41 15.92 -7.70 4.38
N ALA A 42 15.90 -6.64 5.19
CA ALA A 42 16.75 -6.54 6.37
C ALA A 42 16.42 -7.62 7.41
N LEU A 43 15.14 -7.94 7.61
CA LEU A 43 14.72 -9.04 8.49
C LEU A 43 15.25 -10.41 8.01
N GLN A 44 15.24 -10.66 6.70
CA GLN A 44 15.78 -11.88 6.12
C GLN A 44 17.29 -12.00 6.32
N GLU A 45 18.03 -10.91 6.14
CA GLU A 45 19.47 -10.85 6.40
C GLU A 45 19.77 -11.17 7.87
N LEU A 46 19.06 -10.54 8.80
CA LEU A 46 19.21 -10.81 10.23
C LEU A 46 18.93 -12.27 10.60
N ALA A 47 17.87 -12.87 10.04
CA ALA A 47 17.54 -14.26 10.26
C ALA A 47 18.63 -15.22 9.71
N ALA A 48 19.23 -14.88 8.57
CA ALA A 48 20.29 -15.68 7.95
C ALA A 48 21.63 -15.62 8.72
N GLU A 49 21.90 -14.48 9.39
CA GLU A 49 23.10 -14.29 10.20
C GLU A 49 23.03 -14.98 11.58
N GLU A 50 21.83 -15.39 12.03
CA GLU A 50 21.65 -16.03 13.34
C GLU A 50 22.42 -17.36 13.44
N GLY A 51 23.35 -17.44 14.38
CA GLY A 51 24.25 -18.58 14.56
C GLY A 51 23.64 -19.71 15.38
N ASP A 52 22.70 -19.41 16.27
CA ASP A 52 22.04 -20.42 17.11
C ASP A 52 20.91 -21.12 16.35
N PRO A 53 20.90 -22.46 16.24
CA PRO A 53 19.88 -23.18 15.47
C PRO A 53 18.44 -23.00 15.98
N ALA A 54 18.24 -22.85 17.29
CA ALA A 54 16.91 -22.68 17.86
C ALA A 54 16.40 -21.26 17.60
N HIS A 55 17.25 -20.25 17.74
CA HIS A 55 16.90 -18.87 17.39
C HIS A 55 16.70 -18.68 15.88
N ARG A 56 17.53 -19.30 15.04
CA ARG A 56 17.37 -19.25 13.58
C ARG A 56 16.01 -19.81 13.14
N ALA A 57 15.61 -20.97 13.68
CA ALA A 57 14.31 -21.55 13.38
C ALA A 57 13.13 -20.66 13.82
N GLN A 58 13.30 -19.85 14.87
CA GLN A 58 12.31 -18.87 15.29
C GLN A 58 12.28 -17.66 14.34
N ALA A 59 13.44 -17.12 13.98
CA ALA A 59 13.57 -16.00 13.04
C ALA A 59 13.02 -16.36 11.65
N GLU A 60 13.26 -17.58 11.16
CA GLU A 60 12.70 -18.08 9.89
C GLU A 60 11.16 -18.13 9.92
N LYS A 61 10.54 -18.45 11.06
CA LYS A 61 9.07 -18.41 11.20
C LYS A 61 8.52 -17.00 11.17
N GLU A 62 9.24 -16.06 11.77
CA GLU A 62 8.88 -14.64 11.74
C GLU A 62 8.97 -14.09 10.31
N VAL A 63 10.04 -14.42 9.58
CA VAL A 63 10.17 -14.13 8.15
C VAL A 63 9.02 -14.73 7.35
N ALA A 64 8.65 -15.99 7.58
CA ALA A 64 7.52 -16.60 6.86
C ALA A 64 6.19 -15.90 7.15
N THR A 65 5.96 -15.50 8.41
CA THR A 65 4.74 -14.78 8.80
C THR A 65 4.67 -13.39 8.15
N GLU A 66 5.77 -12.64 8.16
CA GLU A 66 5.83 -11.33 7.52
C GLU A 66 5.72 -11.42 5.99
N HIS A 67 6.31 -12.45 5.38
CA HIS A 67 6.13 -12.74 3.96
C HIS A 67 4.65 -12.89 3.60
N ASP A 68 3.92 -13.72 4.34
CA ASP A 68 2.50 -13.98 4.06
C ASP A 68 1.66 -12.71 4.26
N ARG A 69 2.00 -11.89 5.26
CA ARG A 69 1.37 -10.58 5.47
C ARG A 69 1.61 -9.64 4.28
N LEU A 70 2.84 -9.56 3.77
CA LEU A 70 3.18 -8.71 2.63
C LEU A 70 2.54 -9.20 1.34
N ALA A 71 2.50 -10.51 1.10
CA ALA A 71 1.82 -11.10 -0.04
C ALA A 71 0.32 -10.74 -0.05
N HIS A 72 -0.37 -10.93 1.08
CA HIS A 72 -1.78 -10.56 1.20
C HIS A 72 -2.02 -9.05 0.98
N LYS A 73 -1.10 -8.22 1.48
CA LYS A 73 -1.20 -6.76 1.27
C LYS A 73 -0.99 -6.36 -0.19
N LEU A 74 -0.12 -7.06 -0.92
CA LEU A 74 0.06 -6.88 -2.35
C LEU A 74 -1.23 -7.25 -3.11
N ASP A 75 -1.82 -8.40 -2.80
CA ASP A 75 -3.07 -8.85 -3.43
C ASP A 75 -4.20 -7.81 -3.24
N GLU A 76 -4.35 -7.27 -2.02
CA GLU A 76 -5.31 -6.19 -1.76
C GLU A 76 -5.00 -4.92 -2.55
N PHE A 77 -3.72 -4.56 -2.68
CA PHE A 77 -3.29 -3.39 -3.41
C PHE A 77 -3.60 -3.53 -4.91
N GLU A 78 -3.28 -4.67 -5.51
CA GLU A 78 -3.58 -5.00 -6.90
C GLU A 78 -5.08 -4.98 -7.17
N LEU A 79 -5.88 -5.58 -6.27
CA LEU A 79 -7.34 -5.56 -6.38
C LEU A 79 -7.88 -4.12 -6.41
N ARG A 80 -7.34 -3.22 -5.58
CA ARG A 80 -7.73 -1.80 -5.60
C ARG A 80 -7.32 -1.10 -6.90
N GLN A 81 -6.21 -1.49 -7.52
CA GLN A 81 -5.82 -0.94 -8.82
C GLN A 81 -6.76 -1.42 -9.93
N PHE A 82 -7.16 -2.70 -9.89
CA PHE A 82 -8.16 -3.22 -10.83
C PHE A 82 -9.54 -2.57 -10.65
N LEU A 83 -9.93 -2.26 -9.41
CA LEU A 83 -11.22 -1.66 -9.06
C LEU A 83 -11.19 -0.12 -9.02
N SER A 84 -10.45 0.50 -9.95
CA SER A 84 -10.26 1.97 -10.03
C SER A 84 -11.12 2.67 -11.10
N GLY A 85 -11.97 1.92 -11.81
CA GLY A 85 -12.91 2.41 -12.79
C GLY A 85 -14.07 3.20 -12.18
N GLU A 86 -14.70 4.05 -12.98
CA GLU A 86 -15.77 4.98 -12.57
C GLU A 86 -16.94 4.26 -11.88
N ASN A 87 -17.28 3.05 -12.33
CA ASN A 87 -18.42 2.28 -11.84
C ASN A 87 -18.04 1.15 -10.86
N ASP A 88 -16.76 0.97 -10.51
CA ASP A 88 -16.34 -0.17 -9.68
C ASP A 88 -16.86 -0.10 -8.24
N ARG A 89 -17.33 1.08 -7.83
CA ARG A 89 -18.03 1.28 -6.54
C ARG A 89 -19.51 0.92 -6.59
N ALA A 90 -20.09 0.71 -7.77
CA ALA A 90 -21.50 0.41 -7.92
C ALA A 90 -21.79 -1.09 -7.80
N ASN A 91 -22.99 -1.44 -7.36
CA ASN A 91 -23.43 -2.84 -7.33
C ASN A 91 -23.59 -3.37 -8.77
N ALA A 92 -23.07 -4.57 -9.02
CA ALA A 92 -23.25 -5.23 -10.31
C ALA A 92 -24.62 -5.94 -10.40
N PHE A 93 -25.29 -5.82 -11.54
CA PHE A 93 -26.42 -6.67 -11.89
C PHE A 93 -25.90 -7.91 -12.64
N VAL A 94 -26.08 -9.10 -12.07
CA VAL A 94 -25.65 -10.37 -12.67
C VAL A 94 -26.88 -11.18 -13.06
N THR A 95 -26.96 -11.62 -14.32
CA THR A 95 -28.03 -12.47 -14.85
C THR A 95 -27.43 -13.73 -15.44
N ILE A 96 -27.94 -14.90 -15.06
CA ILE A 96 -27.50 -16.22 -15.54
C ILE A 96 -28.64 -16.79 -16.40
N HIS A 97 -28.32 -17.26 -17.60
CA HIS A 97 -29.26 -17.88 -18.55
C HIS A 97 -29.10 -19.40 -18.60
#